data_AF-A0A1T5CVQ2-F1
#
_entry.id   AF-A0A1T5CVQ2-F1
#
_cell.length_a   1.000
_cell.length_b   1.000
_cell.length_c   1.000
_cell.angle_alpha   90.00
_cell.angle_beta   90.00
_cell.angle_gamma   90.00
#
_symmetry.space_group_name_H-M   'P 1'
#
loop_
_entity.id
_entity.type
_entity.pdbx_description
1 polymer ?
#
loop_
_entity_poly.entity_id
_entity_poly.type
_entity_poly.pdbx_seq_one_letter_code
_entity_poly.pdbx_strand_id
1 'polypeptide(L)'
;MQLDFGVKTKVNSFKITSRAWTTDTNYTTSSPKTFVMQGSDDGINYFDISRTFNETDWKANETRLFTLKSQYSFRYYRLKVFTVNGGSYVIVAKLEFCNLGFLNEIPNSSLNNFTKYGTNIHDGLPINVVMNNKNYILQNKISANEESLWTTQLDRKPLSISFN
;
A
#
# COMPACT_ATOMS: atom_id res chain seq x y z
N MET A 1 -6.12 14.08 15.37
CA MET A 1 -7.04 12.93 15.54
C MET A 1 -6.21 11.70 15.84
N GLN A 2 -6.54 10.94 16.89
CA GLN A 2 -5.79 9.78 17.38
C GLN A 2 -6.68 8.54 17.40
N LEU A 3 -6.09 7.38 17.11
CA LEU A 3 -6.72 6.06 17.19
C LEU A 3 -5.87 5.14 18.06
N ASP A 4 -6.49 4.44 19.01
CA ASP A 4 -5.91 3.35 19.79
C ASP A 4 -6.41 2.01 19.22
N PHE A 5 -5.49 1.13 18.83
CA PHE A 5 -5.82 -0.22 18.38
C PHE A 5 -5.93 -1.23 19.53
N GLY A 6 -5.60 -0.85 20.77
CA GLY A 6 -5.54 -1.73 21.94
C GLY A 6 -4.31 -2.65 21.97
N VAL A 7 -3.77 -2.99 20.80
CA VAL A 7 -2.57 -3.82 20.59
C VAL A 7 -1.65 -3.18 19.56
N LYS A 8 -0.38 -3.61 19.51
CA LYS A 8 0.54 -3.17 18.47
C LYS A 8 0.06 -3.68 17.11
N THR A 9 -0.30 -2.76 16.23
CA THR A 9 -0.82 -3.05 14.88
C THR A 9 0.23 -2.66 13.86
N LYS A 10 0.45 -3.50 12.85
CA LYS A 10 1.36 -3.22 11.74
C LYS A 10 0.65 -2.34 10.71
N VAL A 11 1.27 -1.23 10.32
CA VAL A 11 0.78 -0.29 9.32
C VAL A 11 1.92 0.05 8.37
N ASN A 12 1.64 0.01 7.06
CA ASN A 12 2.58 0.44 6.03
C ASN A 12 1.96 1.45 5.04
N SER A 13 0.69 1.79 5.21
CA SER A 13 0.01 2.81 4.42
C SER A 13 -1.22 3.33 5.17
N PHE A 14 -1.73 4.48 4.74
CA PHE A 14 -2.96 5.04 5.27
C PHE A 14 -3.75 5.75 4.17
N LYS A 15 -5.06 5.88 4.36
CA LYS A 15 -5.94 6.60 3.44
C LYS A 15 -6.61 7.76 4.14
N ILE A 16 -6.75 8.87 3.44
CA ILE A 16 -7.53 10.03 3.88
C ILE A 16 -8.62 10.25 2.83
N THR A 17 -9.86 10.35 3.29
CA THR A 17 -11.01 10.70 2.45
C THR A 17 -11.45 12.12 2.77
N SER A 18 -11.52 12.98 1.74
CA SER A 18 -12.07 14.34 1.89
C SER A 18 -13.57 14.26 2.22
N ARG A 19 -14.08 15.28 2.92
CA ARG A 19 -15.50 15.37 3.26
C ARG A 19 -16.22 16.28 2.29
N ALA A 20 -17.16 15.74 1.51
CA ALA A 20 -18.06 16.55 0.71
C ALA A 20 -19.53 16.24 1.04
N TRP A 21 -20.34 17.30 1.07
CA TRP A 21 -21.80 17.21 1.12
C TRP A 21 -22.38 18.01 -0.06
N THR A 22 -23.65 17.80 -0.40
CA THR A 22 -24.27 18.38 -1.60
C THR A 22 -24.14 19.90 -1.73
N THR A 23 -24.08 20.62 -0.62
CA THR A 23 -23.93 22.08 -0.57
C THR A 23 -22.60 22.54 0.04
N ASP A 24 -21.73 21.63 0.45
CA ASP A 24 -20.49 21.93 1.17
C ASP A 24 -19.27 21.59 0.30
N THR A 25 -18.62 22.64 -0.21
CA THR A 25 -17.39 22.56 -1.03
C THR A 25 -16.11 22.83 -0.23
N ASN A 26 -16.20 22.88 1.11
CA ASN A 26 -15.06 23.16 1.98
C ASN A 26 -13.95 22.10 1.89
N TYR A 27 -14.17 20.96 1.24
CA TYR A 27 -13.11 20.01 0.92
C TYR A 27 -11.97 20.63 0.11
N THR A 28 -12.25 21.66 -0.69
CA THR A 28 -11.21 22.36 -1.48
C THR A 28 -10.28 23.22 -0.61
N THR A 29 -10.77 23.71 0.52
CA THR A 29 -10.07 24.68 1.39
C THR A 29 -9.64 24.11 2.74
N SER A 30 -10.34 23.09 3.24
CA SER A 30 -10.26 22.60 4.62
C SER A 30 -9.77 21.15 4.72
N SER A 31 -9.53 20.49 3.58
CA SER A 31 -8.83 19.19 3.58
C SER A 31 -7.35 19.36 3.97
N PRO A 32 -6.72 18.34 4.58
CA PRO A 32 -5.32 18.43 5.00
C PRO A 32 -4.38 18.76 3.83
N LYS A 33 -3.57 19.81 3.98
CA LYS A 33 -2.54 20.21 3.01
C LYS A 33 -1.13 19.80 3.43
N THR A 34 -0.77 20.12 4.67
CA THR A 34 0.51 19.69 5.26
C THR A 34 0.22 18.94 6.53
N PHE A 35 0.69 17.71 6.61
CA PHE A 35 0.41 16.84 7.75
C PHE A 35 1.50 15.79 7.94
N VAL A 36 1.55 15.27 9.15
CA VAL A 36 2.44 14.20 9.54
C VAL A 36 1.60 13.06 10.09
N MET A 37 1.93 11.86 9.65
CA MET A 37 1.42 10.63 10.25
C MET A 37 2.37 10.22 11.36
N GLN A 38 1.84 9.96 12.56
CA GLN A 38 2.64 9.61 13.73
C GLN A 38 2.17 8.30 14.37
N GLY A 39 3.12 7.56 14.95
CA GLY A 39 2.87 6.35 15.75
C GLY A 39 3.39 6.50 17.17
N SER A 40 2.80 5.77 18.12
CA SER A 40 3.19 5.76 19.52
C SER A 40 2.86 4.43 20.20
N ASP A 41 3.72 4.02 21.14
CA ASP A 41 3.47 2.84 21.98
C ASP A 41 2.67 3.17 23.25
N ASP A 42 2.76 4.40 23.75
CA ASP A 42 2.22 4.84 25.04
C ASP A 42 1.06 5.84 24.92
N GLY A 43 0.81 6.38 23.72
CA GLY A 43 -0.21 7.40 23.48
C GLY A 43 0.20 8.80 23.93
N ILE A 44 1.46 8.98 24.35
CA ILE A 44 2.02 10.24 24.87
C ILE A 44 3.16 10.71 23.97
N ASN A 45 4.15 9.85 23.76
CA ASN A 45 5.33 10.12 22.95
C ASN A 45 5.13 9.61 21.53
N TYR A 46 5.19 10.51 20.55
CA TYR A 46 4.89 10.21 19.15
C TYR A 46 6.11 10.34 18.26
N PHE A 47 6.30 9.35 17.40
CA PHE A 47 7.31 9.33 16.34
C PHE A 47 6.68 9.63 14.98
N ASP A 48 7.34 10.47 14.18
CA ASP A 48 6.93 10.80 12.82
C ASP A 48 7.25 9.64 11.87
N ILE A 49 6.21 8.97 11.35
CA ILE A 49 6.38 7.85 10.42
C ILE A 49 6.26 8.26 8.94
N SER A 50 5.63 9.41 8.68
CA SER A 50 5.59 10.03 7.34
C SER A 50 5.30 11.52 7.42
N ARG A 51 5.76 12.28 6.42
CA ARG A 51 5.49 13.71 6.25
C ARG A 51 4.98 13.96 4.83
N THR A 52 3.88 14.68 4.71
CA THR A 52 3.28 15.08 3.44
C THR A 52 3.13 16.60 3.42
N PHE A 53 3.51 17.21 2.31
CA PHE A 53 3.50 18.66 2.11
C PHE A 53 2.73 19.01 0.85
N ASN A 54 2.08 20.18 0.84
CA ASN A 54 1.39 20.74 -0.33
C ASN A 54 0.38 19.80 -1.01
N GLU A 55 -0.33 18.99 -0.22
CA GLU A 55 -1.40 18.12 -0.72
C GLU A 55 -2.69 18.92 -0.96
N THR A 56 -2.84 19.46 -2.18
CA THR A 56 -3.95 20.35 -2.55
C THR A 56 -4.94 19.68 -3.52
N ASP A 57 -5.92 20.46 -4.00
CA ASP A 57 -6.83 20.10 -5.09
C ASP A 57 -7.70 18.86 -4.84
N TRP A 58 -8.00 18.61 -3.56
CA TRP A 58 -8.94 17.57 -3.13
C TRP A 58 -10.27 17.69 -3.88
N LYS A 59 -10.76 16.56 -4.38
CA LYS A 59 -12.09 16.44 -5.00
C LYS A 59 -13.11 15.97 -3.98
N ALA A 60 -14.39 16.10 -4.32
CA ALA A 60 -15.48 15.71 -3.44
C ALA A 60 -15.42 14.20 -3.14
N ASN A 61 -15.38 13.83 -1.85
CA ASN A 61 -15.28 12.44 -1.37
C ASN A 61 -14.08 11.65 -1.96
N GLU A 62 -13.03 12.36 -2.37
CA GLU A 62 -11.81 11.75 -2.87
C GLU A 62 -11.09 11.00 -1.76
N THR A 63 -10.67 9.77 -2.04
CA THR A 63 -9.81 9.00 -1.15
C THR A 63 -8.41 8.91 -1.72
N ARG A 64 -7.42 9.43 -0.99
CA ARG A 64 -6.01 9.34 -1.35
C ARG A 64 -5.29 8.32 -0.49
N LEU A 65 -4.43 7.51 -1.11
CA LEU A 65 -3.59 6.52 -0.46
C LEU A 65 -2.17 7.06 -0.29
N PHE A 66 -1.62 6.95 0.91
CA PHE A 66 -0.27 7.34 1.24
C PHE A 66 0.50 6.12 1.74
N THR A 67 1.54 5.73 1.00
CA THR A 67 2.41 4.60 1.37
C THR A 67 3.56 5.07 2.25
N LEU A 68 3.87 4.31 3.29
CA LEU A 68 4.99 4.57 4.20
C LEU A 68 6.27 3.95 3.64
N LYS A 69 7.42 4.55 3.92
CA LYS A 69 8.74 4.02 3.51
C LYS A 69 9.08 2.68 4.15
N SER A 70 8.45 2.36 5.27
CA SER A 70 8.67 1.13 6.03
C SER A 70 7.38 0.73 6.73
N GLN A 71 7.31 -0.52 7.16
CA GLN A 71 6.24 -0.98 8.03
C GLN A 71 6.55 -0.55 9.47
N TYR A 72 5.59 0.12 10.11
CA TYR A 72 5.68 0.52 11.51
C TYR A 72 4.69 -0.27 12.34
N SER A 73 5.03 -0.56 13.60
CA SER A 73 4.16 -1.27 14.52
C SER A 73 4.03 -0.53 15.84
N PHE A 74 2.87 0.09 16.03
CA PHE A 74 2.53 0.90 17.20
C PHE A 74 1.13 0.54 17.68
N ARG A 75 0.81 0.87 18.94
CA ARG A 75 -0.56 0.74 19.46
C ARG A 75 -1.43 1.93 19.07
N TYR A 76 -0.85 3.13 19.09
CA TYR A 76 -1.53 4.36 18.77
C TYR A 76 -1.02 4.94 17.46
N TYR A 77 -1.94 5.45 16.66
CA TYR A 77 -1.64 6.18 15.44
C TYR A 77 -2.43 7.48 15.41
N ARG A 78 -1.83 8.57 14.93
CA ARG A 78 -2.53 9.84 14.79
C ARG A 78 -2.13 10.64 13.55
N LEU A 79 -3.11 11.31 12.97
CA LEU A 79 -2.89 12.32 11.94
C LEU A 79 -2.72 13.69 12.63
N LYS A 80 -1.55 14.31 12.44
CA LYS A 80 -1.25 15.68 12.89
C LYS A 80 -1.22 16.61 11.67
N VAL A 81 -2.25 17.43 11.54
CA VAL A 81 -2.38 18.41 10.44
C VAL A 81 -1.79 19.74 10.87
N PHE A 82 -0.93 20.33 10.03
CA PHE A 82 -0.30 21.62 10.25
C PHE A 82 -0.99 22.74 9.47
N THR A 83 -1.37 22.48 8.22
CA THR A 83 -2.03 23.48 7.37
C THR A 83 -3.12 22.84 6.50
N VAL A 84 -4.07 23.69 6.11
CA VAL A 84 -5.11 23.44 5.10
C VAL A 84 -5.00 24.50 4.00
N ASN A 85 -5.84 24.42 2.97
CA ASN A 85 -5.82 25.31 1.82
C ASN A 85 -6.75 26.52 1.98
N GLY A 86 -6.50 27.38 2.98
CA GLY A 86 -7.23 28.63 3.20
C GLY A 86 -8.49 28.54 4.07
N GLY A 87 -8.90 27.32 4.47
CA GLY A 87 -9.93 27.14 5.50
C GLY A 87 -9.43 27.46 6.92
N SER A 88 -10.35 27.67 7.86
CA SER A 88 -10.05 27.93 9.28
C SER A 88 -10.11 26.67 10.16
N TYR A 89 -10.50 25.53 9.59
CA TYR A 89 -10.61 24.25 10.27
C TYR A 89 -10.20 23.11 9.34
N VAL A 90 -9.99 21.94 9.92
CA VAL A 90 -9.67 20.71 9.18
C VAL A 90 -10.92 19.86 9.04
N ILE A 91 -11.19 19.37 7.83
CA ILE A 91 -12.21 18.35 7.60
C ILE A 91 -11.59 17.09 7.01
N VAL A 92 -12.00 15.95 7.55
CA VAL A 92 -11.66 14.61 7.07
C VAL A 92 -12.93 13.77 7.23
N ALA A 93 -13.37 13.10 6.17
CA ALA A 93 -14.51 12.18 6.25
C ALA A 93 -14.08 10.84 6.86
N LYS A 94 -12.91 10.35 6.44
CA LYS A 94 -12.39 9.06 6.87
C LYS A 94 -10.87 9.09 6.95
N LEU A 95 -10.34 8.44 7.99
CA LEU A 95 -8.93 8.08 8.10
C LEU A 95 -8.86 6.57 8.27
N GLU A 96 -8.10 5.91 7.40
CA GLU A 96 -7.94 4.45 7.43
C GLU A 96 -6.47 4.09 7.55
N PHE A 97 -6.17 3.10 8.36
CA PHE A 97 -4.85 2.50 8.46
C PHE A 97 -4.83 1.18 7.71
N CYS A 98 -3.79 0.97 6.93
CA CYS A 98 -3.70 -0.19 6.05
C CYS A 98 -2.34 -0.89 6.23
N ASN A 99 -2.38 -2.21 6.09
CA ASN A 99 -1.21 -3.06 5.93
C ASN A 99 -1.33 -3.75 4.57
N LEU A 100 -0.93 -3.07 3.50
CA LEU A 100 -0.98 -3.59 2.15
C LEU A 100 0.18 -4.55 1.91
N GLY A 101 0.06 -5.53 1.03
CA GLY A 101 1.22 -6.32 0.61
C GLY A 101 2.27 -5.42 -0.04
N PHE A 102 3.54 -5.55 0.33
CA PHE A 102 4.62 -4.86 -0.38
C PHE A 102 4.80 -5.52 -1.75
N LEU A 103 4.70 -4.73 -2.82
CA LEU A 103 5.26 -5.12 -4.12
C LEU A 103 6.74 -4.71 -4.10
N ASN A 104 7.63 -5.68 -3.90
CA ASN A 104 9.04 -5.46 -4.10
C ASN A 104 9.38 -5.71 -5.56
N GLU A 105 9.99 -4.73 -6.21
CA GLU A 105 10.62 -4.97 -7.51
C GLU A 105 11.79 -5.93 -7.30
N ILE A 106 11.73 -7.08 -7.96
CA ILE A 106 12.78 -8.08 -7.87
C ILE A 106 13.90 -7.63 -8.83
N PRO A 107 15.15 -7.43 -8.36
CA PRO A 107 16.23 -6.89 -9.20
C PRO A 107 16.47 -7.67 -10.50
N ASN A 108 16.25 -8.98 -10.44
CA ASN A 108 16.23 -9.90 -11.58
C ASN A 108 15.51 -11.19 -11.20
N SER A 109 15.07 -11.96 -12.20
CA SER A 109 14.57 -13.32 -11.99
C SER A 109 15.74 -14.26 -11.66
N SER A 110 15.88 -14.65 -10.39
CA SER A 110 16.85 -15.66 -9.93
C SER A 110 16.32 -16.42 -8.73
N LEU A 111 16.82 -17.65 -8.51
CA LEU A 111 16.46 -18.49 -7.37
C LEU A 111 16.76 -17.81 -6.03
N ASN A 112 17.90 -17.12 -5.94
CA ASN A 112 18.29 -16.35 -4.75
C ASN A 112 17.28 -15.24 -4.44
N ASN A 113 16.84 -14.51 -5.45
CA ASN A 113 15.83 -13.48 -5.28
C ASN A 113 14.44 -14.07 -4.96
N PHE A 114 14.06 -15.17 -5.59
CA PHE A 114 12.80 -15.86 -5.30
C PHE A 114 12.76 -16.34 -3.84
N THR A 115 13.87 -16.89 -3.33
CA THR A 115 13.99 -17.34 -1.93
C THR A 115 14.06 -16.16 -0.96
N LYS A 116 14.75 -15.07 -1.32
CA LYS A 116 14.91 -13.87 -0.49
C LYS A 116 13.63 -13.03 -0.36
N TYR A 117 12.87 -12.88 -1.45
CA TYR A 117 11.69 -12.01 -1.52
C TYR A 117 10.35 -12.75 -1.55
N GLY A 118 10.36 -14.07 -1.82
CA GLY A 118 9.19 -14.93 -1.81
C GLY A 118 9.06 -15.71 -0.51
N THR A 119 8.87 -17.03 -0.62
CA THR A 119 8.85 -17.94 0.54
C THR A 119 10.16 -18.71 0.61
N ASN A 120 10.52 -19.12 1.83
CA ASN A 120 11.64 -20.03 2.01
C ASN A 120 11.31 -21.35 1.29
N ILE A 121 12.13 -21.77 0.33
CA ILE A 121 11.92 -23.00 -0.45
C ILE A 121 11.86 -24.25 0.44
N HIS A 122 12.45 -24.18 1.63
CA HIS A 122 12.48 -25.25 2.63
C HIS A 122 11.21 -25.33 3.49
N ASP A 123 10.42 -24.25 3.56
CA ASP A 123 9.16 -24.23 4.33
C ASP A 123 7.96 -24.72 3.50
N GLY A 124 8.22 -25.13 2.25
CA GLY A 124 7.20 -25.51 1.28
C GLY A 124 6.52 -24.29 0.67
N LEU A 125 6.34 -24.29 -0.65
CA LEU A 125 5.42 -23.35 -1.28
C LEU A 125 3.99 -23.71 -0.82
N PRO A 126 3.16 -22.76 -0.39
CA PRO A 126 1.75 -23.02 -0.15
C PRO A 126 1.03 -23.15 -1.50
N ILE A 127 1.25 -24.27 -2.19
CA ILE A 127 0.67 -24.60 -3.50
C ILE A 127 -0.85 -24.90 -3.35
N ASN A 128 -1.34 -25.06 -2.12
CA ASN A 128 -2.77 -25.26 -1.83
C ASN A 128 -3.57 -23.96 -1.67
N VAL A 129 -2.95 -22.78 -1.84
CA VAL A 129 -3.65 -21.51 -1.71
C VAL A 129 -4.12 -21.03 -3.08
N VAL A 130 -5.42 -20.78 -3.20
CA VAL A 130 -6.00 -20.15 -4.39
C VAL A 130 -5.51 -18.70 -4.47
N MET A 131 -4.67 -18.41 -5.46
CA MET A 131 -4.30 -17.03 -5.78
C MET A 131 -5.46 -16.34 -6.49
N ASN A 132 -6.20 -15.51 -5.75
CA ASN A 132 -7.37 -14.77 -6.25
C ASN A 132 -7.00 -13.63 -7.22
N ASN A 133 -5.79 -13.08 -7.10
CA ASN A 133 -5.31 -12.02 -7.99
C ASN A 133 -4.23 -12.58 -8.92
N LYS A 134 -4.53 -12.65 -10.22
CA LYS A 134 -3.59 -13.05 -11.27
C LYS A 134 -3.25 -11.82 -12.10
N ASN A 135 -2.00 -11.37 -12.02
CA ASN A 135 -1.47 -10.31 -12.86
C ASN A 135 -0.61 -10.95 -13.96
N TYR A 136 -0.88 -10.60 -15.21
CA TYR A 136 -0.11 -11.07 -16.37
C TYR A 136 0.79 -9.94 -16.85
N ILE A 137 2.08 -10.23 -16.99
CA ILE A 137 3.05 -9.32 -17.62
C ILE A 137 3.49 -9.91 -18.95
N LEU A 138 3.51 -9.07 -19.99
CA LEU A 138 4.07 -9.47 -21.28
C LEU A 138 5.60 -9.40 -21.18
N GLN A 139 6.26 -10.55 -21.28
CA GLN A 139 7.71 -10.59 -21.33
C GLN A 139 8.18 -10.48 -22.79
N ASN A 140 9.03 -9.50 -23.07
CA ASN A 140 9.63 -9.29 -24.39
C ASN A 140 10.89 -10.16 -24.62
N LYS A 141 11.20 -11.07 -23.70
CA LYS A 141 12.34 -12.00 -23.78
C LYS A 141 11.89 -13.37 -23.29
N ILE A 142 12.46 -14.42 -23.87
CA ILE A 142 12.32 -15.80 -23.37
C ILE A 142 13.10 -15.86 -22.06
N SER A 143 12.42 -16.17 -20.95
CA SER A 143 13.09 -16.54 -19.70
C SER A 143 13.72 -17.92 -19.89
N ALA A 144 14.93 -17.98 -20.46
CA ALA A 144 15.74 -19.17 -20.37
C ALA A 144 16.24 -19.28 -18.93
N ASN A 145 15.55 -20.05 -18.09
CA ASN A 145 16.09 -20.41 -16.79
C ASN A 145 17.22 -21.42 -17.06
N GLU A 146 18.47 -21.02 -16.87
CA GLU A 146 19.64 -21.92 -16.96
C GLU A 146 19.49 -23.13 -16.01
N GLU A 147 18.68 -23.00 -14.95
CA GLU A 147 18.42 -24.03 -13.94
C GLU A 147 17.19 -24.91 -14.22
N SER A 148 16.49 -24.77 -15.36
CA SER A 148 15.39 -25.65 -15.80
C SER A 148 14.22 -25.87 -14.81
N LEU A 149 13.98 -24.95 -13.88
CA LEU A 149 13.01 -25.13 -12.78
C LEU A 149 11.52 -25.11 -13.20
N TRP A 150 11.20 -24.80 -14.46
CA TRP A 150 9.83 -24.78 -14.97
C TRP A 150 9.77 -25.23 -16.43
N THR A 151 9.97 -26.53 -16.67
CA THR A 151 9.56 -27.14 -17.94
C THR A 151 8.34 -28.02 -17.70
N THR A 152 7.23 -27.68 -18.36
CA THR A 152 6.08 -28.57 -18.48
C THR A 152 6.07 -29.05 -19.92
N GLN A 153 6.17 -30.37 -20.12
CA GLN A 153 5.92 -30.97 -21.42
C GLN A 153 4.42 -30.82 -21.70
N LEU A 154 4.08 -30.03 -22.71
CA LEU A 154 2.70 -29.90 -23.18
C LEU A 154 2.43 -30.99 -24.20
N ASP A 155 1.53 -31.91 -23.85
CA ASP A 155 1.12 -32.97 -24.77
C ASP A 155 0.29 -32.43 -25.94
N ARG A 156 -0.29 -31.23 -25.79
CA ARG A 156 -1.10 -30.54 -26.81
C ARG A 156 -0.99 -29.02 -26.67
N LYS A 157 -1.11 -28.31 -27.80
CA LYS A 157 -1.13 -26.83 -27.83
C LYS A 157 -2.33 -26.28 -27.05
N PRO A 158 -2.15 -25.32 -26.12
CA PRO A 158 -3.26 -24.65 -25.45
C PRO A 158 -4.12 -23.84 -26.43
N LEU A 159 -5.45 -23.99 -26.34
CA LEU A 159 -6.43 -23.33 -27.23
C LEU A 159 -6.50 -21.80 -27.03
N SER A 160 -5.96 -21.28 -25.93
CA SER A 160 -6.08 -19.87 -25.52
C SER A 160 -4.97 -18.95 -26.06
N ILE A 161 -4.09 -19.46 -26.92
CA ILE A 161 -2.99 -18.67 -27.49
C ILE A 161 -3.13 -18.60 -29.02
N SER A 162 -3.47 -17.41 -29.49
CA SER A 162 -3.30 -16.97 -30.88
C SER A 162 -2.25 -15.87 -30.90
N PHE A 163 -1.21 -16.04 -31.71
CA PHE A 163 -0.30 -14.96 -32.06
C PHE A 163 -0.82 -14.37 -33.38
N ASN A 164 -0.90 -13.04 -33.45
CA ASN A 164 -1.04 -12.32 -34.71
C ASN A 164 0.32 -12.21 -35.40
#